data_AF-A0A7V8VNK2-F1
#
_entry.id   AF-A0A7V8VNK2-F1
#
_cell.length_a   1.000
_cell.length_b   1.000
_cell.length_c   1.000
_cell.angle_alpha   90.00
_cell.angle_beta   90.00
_cell.angle_gamma   90.00
#
_symmetry.space_group_name_H-M   'P 1'
#
loop_
_entity.id
_entity.type
_entity.pdbx_description
1 polymer ?
#
loop_
_entity_poly.entity_id
_entity_poly.type
_entity_poly.pdbx_seq_one_letter_code
_entity_poly.pdbx_strand_id
1 'polypeptide(L)'
;TSHLAEMGEEKLPTFFVRNASRLLSKAEILHYDLHQREEVIAKEWLPDGPLVVGITAGASCPNNLIEETLLRLFELRGISREQLEAAA
;
A
#
# COMPACT_ATOMS: atom_id res chain seq x y z
N THR A 1 -4.53 12.54 -5.40
CA THR A 1 -3.66 13.03 -6.49
C THR A 1 -3.29 11.85 -7.36
N SER A 2 -3.88 11.69 -8.55
CA SER A 2 -3.60 10.54 -9.44
C SER A 2 -2.19 10.60 -10.04
N HIS A 3 -1.68 11.81 -10.29
CA HIS A 3 -0.35 12.04 -10.91
C HIS A 3 0.81 11.30 -10.22
N LEU A 4 0.80 11.20 -8.88
CA LEU A 4 1.87 10.50 -8.16
C LEU A 4 1.86 8.99 -8.46
N ALA A 5 0.67 8.40 -8.59
CA ALA A 5 0.52 7.00 -8.94
C ALA A 5 0.93 6.76 -10.40
N GLU A 6 0.50 7.63 -11.33
CA GLU A 6 0.90 7.57 -12.75
C GLU A 6 2.43 7.57 -12.91
N MET A 7 3.13 8.49 -12.22
CA MET A 7 4.59 8.54 -12.25
C MET A 7 5.25 7.30 -11.64
N GLY A 8 4.63 6.70 -10.62
CA GLY A 8 5.11 5.47 -9.98
C GLY A 8 4.98 4.27 -10.92
N GLU A 9 3.82 4.12 -11.57
CA GLU A 9 3.51 3.02 -12.51
C GLU A 9 4.52 2.93 -13.67
N GLU A 10 5.11 4.05 -14.09
CA GLU A 10 6.17 4.05 -15.11
C GLU A 10 7.50 3.40 -14.67
N LYS A 11 7.72 3.26 -13.36
CA LYS A 11 9.00 2.80 -12.79
C LYS A 11 8.89 1.51 -12.00
N LEU A 12 7.79 1.34 -11.26
CA LEU A 12 7.62 0.29 -10.26
C LEU A 12 6.15 -0.15 -10.18
N PRO A 13 5.86 -1.39 -9.76
CA PRO A 13 4.51 -1.79 -9.40
C PRO A 13 3.93 -0.83 -8.37
N THR A 14 2.83 -0.17 -8.74
CA THR A 14 2.23 0.91 -7.95
C THR A 14 0.74 0.62 -7.78
N PHE A 15 0.26 0.75 -6.55
CA PHE A 15 -1.12 0.45 -6.20
C PHE A 15 -1.78 1.70 -5.61
N PHE A 16 -2.66 2.33 -6.39
CA PHE A 16 -3.39 3.50 -5.92
C PHE A 16 -4.57 3.09 -5.04
N VAL A 17 -4.37 3.14 -3.72
CA VAL A 17 -5.37 2.74 -2.73
C VAL A 17 -5.97 3.93 -2.00
N ARG A 18 -7.23 3.78 -1.60
CA ARG A 18 -7.96 4.81 -0.84
C ARG A 18 -7.54 4.86 0.62
N ASN A 19 -7.30 3.70 1.22
CA ASN A 19 -6.92 3.51 2.63
C ASN A 19 -6.41 2.08 2.87
N ALA A 20 -5.97 1.81 4.10
CA ALA A 20 -5.39 0.53 4.51
C ALA A 20 -6.34 -0.69 4.33
N SER A 21 -7.66 -0.51 4.43
CA SER A 21 -8.64 -1.60 4.30
C SER A 21 -8.59 -2.33 2.94
N ARG A 22 -7.94 -1.70 1.95
CA ARG A 22 -7.81 -2.22 0.59
C ARG A 22 -6.68 -3.23 0.43
N LEU A 23 -5.78 -3.31 1.40
CA LEU A 23 -4.76 -4.35 1.51
C LEU A 23 -5.43 -5.60 2.11
N LEU A 24 -6.08 -6.39 1.24
CA LEU A 24 -6.97 -7.48 1.63
C LEU A 24 -6.20 -8.63 2.29
N SER A 25 -5.12 -9.07 1.66
CA SER A 25 -4.25 -10.14 2.13
C SER A 25 -2.85 -10.01 1.55
N LYS A 26 -1.91 -10.92 1.88
CA LYS A 26 -0.63 -11.00 1.15
C LYS A 26 -0.80 -11.29 -0.34
N ALA A 27 -1.87 -12.01 -0.69
CA ALA A 27 -2.12 -12.44 -2.06
C ALA A 27 -2.87 -11.37 -2.87
N GLU A 28 -3.69 -10.53 -2.24
CA GLU A 28 -4.64 -9.67 -2.94
C GLU A 28 -4.67 -8.24 -2.39
N ILE A 29 -4.68 -7.26 -3.29
CA ILE A 29 -4.89 -5.84 -3.01
C ILE A 29 -5.95 -5.29 -3.96
N LEU A 30 -6.90 -4.54 -3.41
CA LEU A 30 -7.90 -3.81 -4.20
C LEU A 30 -7.36 -2.41 -4.46
N HIS A 31 -7.05 -2.06 -5.70
CA HIS A 31 -6.58 -0.71 -6.02
C HIS A 31 -7.41 -0.10 -7.13
N TYR A 32 -7.38 1.22 -7.22
CA TYR A 32 -8.01 1.93 -8.31
C TYR A 32 -7.02 1.98 -9.48
N ASP A 33 -7.40 1.38 -10.60
CA ASP A 33 -6.63 1.44 -11.84
C ASP A 33 -6.98 2.74 -12.57
N LEU A 34 -5.98 3.60 -12.80
CA LEU A 34 -6.19 4.90 -13.41
C LEU A 34 -6.48 4.83 -14.92
N HIS A 35 -6.02 3.77 -15.59
CA HIS A 35 -6.26 3.53 -17.01
C HIS A 35 -7.68 3.00 -17.24
N GLN A 36 -8.11 2.03 -16.43
CA GLN A 36 -9.45 1.42 -16.50
C GLN A 36 -10.52 2.25 -15.79
N ARG A 37 -10.10 3.16 -14.90
CA ARG A 37 -10.96 4.04 -14.08
C ARG A 37 -11.92 3.28 -13.16
N GLU A 38 -11.52 2.12 -12.68
CA GLU A 38 -12.29 1.26 -11.79
C GLU A 38 -11.43 0.62 -10.70
N GLU A 39 -12.07 0.06 -9.67
CA GLU A 39 -11.36 -0.73 -8.65
C GLU A 39 -11.13 -2.16 -9.15
N VAL A 40 -9.87 -2.59 -9.18
CA VAL A 40 -9.45 -3.91 -9.63
C VAL A 40 -8.66 -4.63 -8.54
N ILE A 41 -8.73 -5.96 -8.54
CA ILE A 41 -7.92 -6.79 -7.64
C ILE A 41 -6.62 -7.15 -8.33
N ALA A 42 -5.51 -6.70 -7.76
CA ALA A 42 -4.19 -7.18 -8.13
C ALA A 42 -3.79 -8.36 -7.22
N LYS A 43 -3.20 -9.38 -7.84
CA LYS A 43 -2.72 -10.60 -7.16
C LYS A 43 -1.21 -10.57 -7.00
N GLU A 44 -0.69 -11.34 -6.04
CA GLU A 44 0.75 -11.52 -5.79
C GLU A 44 1.49 -10.20 -5.53
N TRP A 45 0.78 -9.21 -4.98
CA TRP A 45 1.28 -7.85 -4.81
C TRP A 45 2.31 -7.71 -3.67
N LEU A 46 2.27 -8.62 -2.69
CA LEU A 46 3.15 -8.60 -1.50
C LEU A 46 3.98 -9.89 -1.42
N PRO A 47 5.13 -9.96 -2.13
CA PRO A 47 5.98 -11.15 -2.16
C PRO A 47 6.68 -11.40 -0.82
N ASP A 48 6.91 -12.67 -0.46
CA ASP A 48 7.68 -13.05 0.74
C ASP A 48 9.18 -12.69 0.62
N GLY A 49 9.88 -12.65 1.76
CA GLY A 49 11.30 -12.29 1.84
C GLY A 49 11.57 -10.78 1.99
N PRO A 50 12.84 -10.34 1.91
CA PRO A 50 13.20 -8.93 2.01
C PRO A 50 12.57 -8.10 0.89
N LEU A 51 11.88 -7.03 1.25
CA LEU A 51 11.17 -6.16 0.32
C LEU A 51 11.32 -4.70 0.77
N VAL A 52 11.44 -3.79 -0.20
CA VAL A 52 11.39 -2.35 0.02
C VAL A 52 10.08 -1.84 -0.54
N VAL A 53 9.26 -1.22 0.30
CA VAL A 53 7.97 -0.65 -0.08
C VAL A 53 8.02 0.86 0.07
N GLY A 54 7.72 1.59 -1.01
CA GLY A 54 7.51 3.04 -0.97
C GLY A 54 6.06 3.34 -0.68
N ILE A 55 5.79 4.19 0.32
CA ILE A 55 4.44 4.69 0.61
C ILE A 55 4.47 6.20 0.44
N THR A 56 3.52 6.72 -0.34
CA THR A 56 3.35 8.15 -0.56
C THR A 56 1.87 8.49 -0.54
N ALA A 57 1.55 9.74 -0.23
CA ALA A 57 0.20 10.26 -0.25
C ALA A 57 0.16 11.64 -0.90
N GLY A 58 -1.00 12.04 -1.43
CA GLY A 58 -1.18 13.40 -1.93
C GLY A 58 -1.09 14.42 -0.79
N ALA A 59 -0.74 15.67 -1.12
CA ALA A 59 -0.57 16.75 -0.16
C ALA A 59 -1.80 17.03 0.73
N SER A 60 -2.99 16.61 0.29
CA SER A 60 -4.27 16.78 1.00
C SER A 60 -4.72 15.55 1.78
N CYS A 61 -3.92 14.48 1.85
CA CYS A 61 -4.26 13.26 2.58
C CYS A 61 -3.96 13.45 4.08
N PRO A 62 -4.89 13.09 4.98
CA PRO A 62 -4.63 13.18 6.41
C PRO A 62 -3.55 12.16 6.82
N ASN A 63 -2.63 12.58 7.70
CA ASN A 63 -1.42 11.83 8.06
C ASN A 63 -1.69 10.41 8.58
N ASN A 64 -2.85 10.18 9.22
CA ASN A 64 -3.22 8.88 9.77
C ASN A 64 -3.32 7.78 8.69
N LEU A 65 -3.64 8.13 7.43
CA LEU A 65 -3.78 7.13 6.37
C LEU A 65 -2.46 6.45 6.01
N ILE A 66 -1.34 7.18 6.11
CA ILE A 66 -0.01 6.60 5.86
C ILE A 66 0.33 5.61 6.98
N GLU A 67 0.14 6.03 8.23
CA GLU A 67 0.38 5.18 9.41
C GLU A 67 -0.48 3.91 9.38
N GLU A 68 -1.79 4.05 9.15
CA GLU A 68 -2.71 2.91 9.03
C GLU A 68 -2.29 1.93 7.92
N THR A 69 -1.83 2.45 6.78
CA THR A 69 -1.36 1.62 5.66
C THR A 69 -0.08 0.87 6.03
N LEU A 70 0.84 1.52 6.71
CA LEU A 70 2.09 0.93 7.18
C LEU A 70 1.83 -0.16 8.23
N LEU A 71 0.98 0.11 9.22
CA LEU A 71 0.58 -0.89 10.23
C LEU A 71 -0.09 -2.10 9.58
N ARG A 72 -0.99 -1.88 8.63
CA ARG A 72 -1.64 -2.97 7.89
C ARG A 72 -0.66 -3.80 7.07
N LEU A 73 0.33 -3.17 6.44
CA LEU A 73 1.39 -3.88 5.70
C LEU A 73 2.17 -4.82 6.64
N PHE A 74 2.54 -4.35 7.83
CA PHE A 74 3.24 -5.15 8.83
C PHE A 74 2.37 -6.27 9.39
N GLU A 75 1.09 -6.01 9.67
CA GLU A 75 0.13 -7.02 10.08
C GLU A 75 0.02 -8.15 9.05
N LEU A 76 -0.06 -7.82 7.76
CA LEU A 76 -0.05 -8.80 6.67
C LEU A 76 1.25 -9.61 6.61
N ARG A 77 2.37 -9.07 7.12
CA ARG A 77 3.64 -9.78 7.26
C ARG A 77 3.76 -10.55 8.58
N GLY A 78 2.74 -10.52 9.43
CA GLY A 78 2.75 -11.17 10.74
C GLY A 78 3.63 -10.45 11.77
N ILE A 79 3.90 -9.15 11.55
CA ILE A 79 4.67 -8.31 12.47
C ILE A 79 3.67 -7.50 13.29
N SER A 80 3.70 -7.66 14.61
CA SER A 80 2.79 -6.97 15.53
C SER A 80 3.24 -5.53 15.81
N ARG A 81 2.33 -4.69 16.29
CA ARG A 81 2.62 -3.29 16.64
C ARG A 81 3.66 -3.20 17.75
N GLU A 82 3.62 -4.10 18.71
CA GLU A 82 4.59 -4.16 19.81
C GLU A 82 6.00 -4.45 19.28
N GLN A 83 6.13 -5.30 18.25
CA GLN A 83 7.41 -5.57 17.60
C GLN A 83 7.95 -4.35 16.84
N LEU A 84 7.06 -3.51 16.28
CA LEU A 84 7.44 -2.27 15.61
C LEU A 84 7.92 -1.21 16.61
N GLU A 85 7.18 -1.03 17.71
CA GLU A 85 7.52 -0.06 18.76
C GLU A 85 8.85 -0.42 19.43
N ALA A 86 9.14 -1.71 19.62
CA ALA A 86 10.42 -2.16 20.19
C ALA A 86 11.64 -1.93 19.27
N ALA A 87 11.41 -1.69 17.97
CA ALA A 87 12.46 -1.49 16.96
C ALA A 87 12.71 0.00 16.62
N ALA A 88 11.88 0.91 17.12
CA ALA A 88 11.97 2.36 16.91
C ALA A 88 12.83 3.05 17.98
#